data_AF-A0A194WB57-F1
#
_entry.id   AF-A0A194WB57-F1
#
_cell.length_a   1.000
_cell.length_b   1.000
_cell.length_c   1.000
_cell.angle_alpha   90.00
_cell.angle_beta   90.00
_cell.angle_gamma   90.00
#
_symmetry.space_group_name_H-M   'P 1'
#
loop_
_entity.id
_entity.type
_entity.pdbx_description
1 polymer ?
#
loop_
_entity_poly.entity_id
_entity_poly.type
_entity_poly.pdbx_seq_one_letter_code
_entity_poly.pdbx_strand_id
1 'polypeptide(L)'
;MPPLKLEVRRQSDEAQEQLGARVIPSDSKSGLDVLQLADASNAVALYGICILFTALLLVLGTGLCLYCLGLATTLSGVTTLGLLILTRHIYILRRRKPIGPEAVMKKSAPDLSHLPAVSYLYVMGSGGHTSEMGALIKLSFKVNKNQHRRYIITHGDENSINQEKDIETVAHKSCPDGSGGTHDTFIVTRARRVHQSYLSSVYSSLRCGLEILAALTMIPAQRAGKPNAAAFKFPHVIVTNGPGTGFIVGLVAHILKVLYLAPQDRLKIVFVETWARTHSLGLTGKLFYWLGITDLFVVQSETLSKTVGKPNIGNLNATWSEASRRKLRSMRKTKGKTDTQGC
;
A
#
# COMPACT_ATOMS: atom_id res chain seq x y z
N MET A 1 14.89 117.78 -68.47
CA MET A 1 13.88 118.69 -69.03
C MET A 1 12.50 118.11 -68.73
N PRO A 2 11.57 118.92 -68.17
CA PRO A 2 10.23 118.54 -67.69
C PRO A 2 9.23 118.61 -68.88
N PRO A 3 7.87 118.47 -68.76
CA PRO A 3 6.94 119.11 -67.81
C PRO A 3 5.96 118.12 -67.08
N LEU A 4 5.46 118.36 -65.85
CA LEU A 4 4.43 119.32 -65.39
C LEU A 4 3.04 119.04 -66.04
N LYS A 5 1.91 118.78 -65.35
CA LYS A 5 1.24 119.56 -64.29
C LYS A 5 -0.01 118.86 -63.68
N LEU A 6 -0.20 119.12 -62.38
CA LEU A 6 -1.43 119.44 -61.61
C LEU A 6 -2.72 118.58 -61.62
N GLU A 7 -3.00 117.99 -60.44
CA GLU A 7 -4.05 118.33 -59.44
C GLU A 7 -5.52 118.58 -59.85
N VAL A 8 -6.43 117.90 -59.11
CA VAL A 8 -7.65 118.39 -58.41
C VAL A 8 -8.86 117.41 -58.45
N ARG A 9 -9.04 116.71 -57.32
CA ARG A 9 -10.20 116.43 -56.43
C ARG A 9 -11.70 116.52 -56.86
N ARG A 10 -12.47 115.60 -56.23
CA ARG A 10 -13.91 115.54 -55.78
C ARG A 10 -14.92 114.85 -56.73
N GLN A 11 -15.57 113.74 -56.30
CA GLN A 11 -16.83 113.62 -55.49
C GLN A 11 -18.00 114.39 -56.16
N SER A 12 -19.21 113.87 -56.35
CA SER A 12 -20.02 112.77 -55.77
C SER A 12 -21.27 112.58 -56.67
N ASP A 13 -21.99 111.45 -56.65
CA ASP A 13 -23.38 111.29 -56.16
C ASP A 13 -24.08 110.30 -57.13
N GLU A 14 -25.10 109.48 -56.83
CA GLU A 14 -25.87 109.11 -55.64
C GLU A 14 -26.82 107.97 -56.04
N ALA A 15 -27.52 107.41 -55.03
CA ALA A 15 -28.80 106.69 -55.06
C ALA A 15 -28.76 105.15 -55.27
N GLN A 16 -29.43 104.32 -54.46
CA GLN A 16 -30.31 104.46 -53.28
C GLN A 16 -30.44 103.02 -52.68
N GLU A 17 -30.24 102.81 -51.36
CA GLU A 17 -31.28 102.72 -50.30
C GLU A 17 -31.88 101.30 -50.12
N GLN A 18 -31.32 100.49 -49.20
CA GLN A 18 -31.77 100.21 -47.82
C GLN A 18 -33.11 99.46 -47.65
N LEU A 19 -33.10 98.29 -46.97
CA LEU A 19 -33.57 98.08 -45.57
C LEU A 19 -33.69 96.56 -45.26
N GLY A 20 -33.31 96.15 -44.04
CA GLY A 20 -34.08 95.12 -43.30
C GLY A 20 -33.48 93.73 -43.03
N ALA A 21 -32.75 93.64 -41.92
CA ALA A 21 -32.92 92.63 -40.86
C ALA A 21 -32.47 91.14 -41.02
N ARG A 22 -31.88 90.70 -39.90
CA ARG A 22 -31.87 89.34 -39.31
C ARG A 22 -30.66 88.45 -39.62
N VAL A 23 -29.69 88.54 -38.70
CA VAL A 23 -28.73 87.48 -38.40
C VAL A 23 -29.52 86.22 -38.00
N ILE A 24 -29.43 85.18 -38.82
CA ILE A 24 -29.71 83.79 -38.44
C ILE A 24 -28.43 83.00 -38.78
N PRO A 25 -27.74 82.38 -37.82
CA PRO A 25 -26.58 81.55 -38.14
C PRO A 25 -27.06 80.30 -38.87
N SER A 26 -26.49 80.00 -40.03
CA SER A 26 -26.78 78.79 -40.79
C SER A 26 -26.31 77.55 -40.01
N ASP A 27 -27.27 76.71 -39.64
CA ASP A 27 -27.16 75.53 -38.78
C ASP A 27 -26.53 74.31 -39.50
N SER A 28 -25.41 74.51 -40.21
CA SER A 28 -24.74 73.44 -40.99
C SER A 28 -23.54 72.79 -40.30
N LYS A 29 -23.09 73.34 -39.15
CA LYS A 29 -22.00 72.75 -38.34
C LYS A 29 -22.50 71.70 -37.34
N SER A 30 -23.73 71.84 -36.85
CA SER A 30 -24.32 70.96 -35.84
C SER A 30 -24.47 69.51 -36.32
N GLY A 31 -24.83 69.28 -37.59
CA GLY A 31 -24.96 67.92 -38.15
C GLY A 31 -23.63 67.20 -38.39
N LEU A 32 -22.56 67.93 -38.76
CA LEU A 32 -21.24 67.36 -39.03
C LEU A 32 -20.49 67.03 -37.72
N ASP A 33 -20.61 67.90 -36.71
CA ASP A 33 -20.05 67.66 -35.38
C ASP A 33 -20.75 66.49 -34.68
N VAL A 34 -22.08 66.31 -34.86
CA VAL A 34 -22.84 65.18 -34.31
C VAL A 34 -22.49 63.85 -35.00
N LEU A 35 -22.26 63.85 -36.32
CA LEU A 35 -21.81 62.66 -37.06
C LEU A 35 -20.38 62.26 -36.67
N GLN A 36 -19.46 63.21 -36.53
CA GLN A 36 -18.09 62.94 -36.08
C GLN A 36 -18.04 62.48 -34.61
N LEU A 37 -18.92 63.00 -33.75
CA LEU A 37 -19.04 62.57 -32.36
C LEU A 37 -19.63 61.16 -32.24
N ALA A 38 -20.58 60.80 -33.11
CA ALA A 38 -21.14 59.46 -33.19
C ALA A 38 -20.12 58.42 -33.68
N ASP A 39 -19.31 58.74 -34.70
CA ASP A 39 -18.22 57.88 -35.17
C ASP A 39 -17.11 57.72 -34.13
N ALA A 40 -16.76 58.79 -33.41
CA ALA A 40 -15.80 58.73 -32.30
C ALA A 40 -16.33 57.86 -31.15
N SER A 41 -17.61 57.98 -30.80
CA SER A 41 -18.27 57.18 -29.76
C SER A 41 -18.31 55.69 -30.14
N ASN A 42 -18.67 55.37 -31.38
CA ASN A 42 -18.68 54.01 -31.91
C ASN A 42 -17.27 53.41 -31.97
N ALA A 43 -16.26 54.20 -32.35
CA ALA A 43 -14.86 53.77 -32.33
C ALA A 43 -14.40 53.45 -30.90
N VAL A 44 -14.68 54.32 -29.92
CA VAL A 44 -14.36 54.09 -28.50
C VAL A 44 -15.06 52.83 -27.97
N ALA A 45 -16.33 52.61 -28.32
CA ALA A 45 -17.06 51.41 -27.95
C ALA A 45 -16.43 50.14 -28.56
N LEU A 46 -16.05 50.18 -29.84
CA LEU A 46 -15.38 49.06 -30.52
C LEU A 46 -14.01 48.75 -29.89
N TYR A 47 -13.18 49.77 -29.63
CA TYR A 47 -11.91 49.60 -28.94
C TYR A 47 -12.10 49.04 -27.52
N GLY A 48 -13.13 49.49 -26.79
CA GLY A 48 -13.49 48.96 -25.48
C GLY A 48 -13.86 47.48 -25.52
N ILE A 49 -14.65 47.05 -26.51
CA ILE A 49 -15.00 45.65 -26.74
C ILE A 49 -13.76 44.82 -27.10
N CYS A 50 -12.87 45.33 -27.96
CA CYS A 50 -11.62 44.65 -28.31
C CYS A 50 -10.69 44.48 -27.10
N ILE A 51 -10.56 45.49 -26.24
CA ILE A 51 -9.77 45.42 -25.01
C ILE A 51 -10.38 44.39 -24.04
N LEU A 52 -11.70 44.40 -23.85
CA LEU A 52 -12.37 43.43 -22.99
C LEU A 52 -12.22 41.99 -23.52
N PHE A 53 -12.35 41.80 -24.83
CA PHE A 53 -12.18 40.50 -25.48
C PHE A 53 -10.74 39.99 -25.38
N THR A 54 -9.74 40.84 -25.61
CA THR A 54 -8.33 40.47 -25.44
C THR A 54 -7.98 40.17 -23.98
N ALA A 55 -8.50 40.95 -23.03
CA ALA A 55 -8.36 40.66 -21.61
C ALA A 55 -9.00 39.31 -21.23
N LEU A 56 -10.19 39.02 -21.75
CA LEU A 56 -10.86 37.73 -21.54
C LEU A 56 -10.04 36.56 -22.10
N LEU A 57 -9.50 36.68 -23.33
CA LEU A 57 -8.64 35.66 -23.92
C LEU A 57 -7.35 35.45 -23.12
N LEU A 58 -6.75 36.52 -22.58
CA LEU A 58 -5.57 36.42 -21.72
C LEU A 58 -5.89 35.71 -20.40
N VAL A 59 -7.03 36.02 -19.77
CA VAL A 59 -7.47 35.34 -18.54
C VAL A 59 -7.75 33.85 -18.81
N LEU A 60 -8.43 33.53 -19.91
CA LEU A 60 -8.69 32.15 -20.30
C LEU A 60 -7.41 31.39 -20.64
N GLY A 61 -6.49 32.03 -21.39
CA GLY A 61 -5.20 31.45 -21.77
C GLY A 61 -4.29 31.20 -20.57
N THR A 62 -4.20 32.16 -19.65
CA THR A 62 -3.44 32.01 -18.40
C THR A 62 -4.07 30.97 -17.48
N GLY A 63 -5.41 30.95 -17.35
CA GLY A 63 -6.13 29.93 -16.59
C GLY A 63 -5.90 28.51 -17.12
N LEU A 64 -5.96 28.34 -18.45
CA LEU A 64 -5.67 27.06 -19.09
C LEU A 64 -4.21 26.66 -18.90
N CYS A 65 -3.26 27.61 -18.99
CA CYS A 65 -1.85 27.35 -18.75
C CYS A 65 -1.58 26.87 -17.32
N LEU A 66 -2.17 27.54 -16.32
CA LEU A 66 -2.08 27.13 -14.91
C LEU A 66 -2.70 25.75 -14.67
N TYR A 67 -3.83 25.45 -15.30
CA TYR A 67 -4.46 24.14 -15.22
C TYR A 67 -3.58 23.04 -15.83
N CYS A 68 -3.04 23.26 -17.02
CA CYS A 68 -2.11 22.34 -17.67
C CYS A 68 -0.83 22.14 -16.85
N LEU A 69 -0.30 23.19 -16.23
CA LEU A 69 0.86 23.10 -15.34
C LEU A 69 0.53 22.28 -14.07
N GLY A 70 -0.66 22.47 -13.49
CA GLY A 70 -1.16 21.64 -12.39
C GLY A 70 -1.28 20.16 -12.76
N LEU A 71 -1.80 19.84 -13.94
CA LEU A 71 -1.84 18.46 -14.44
C LEU A 71 -0.44 17.88 -14.70
N ALA A 72 0.47 18.65 -15.29
CA ALA A 72 1.83 18.20 -15.57
C ALA A 72 2.61 17.93 -14.27
N THR A 73 2.48 18.82 -13.28
CA THR A 73 3.14 18.66 -11.96
C THR A 73 2.58 17.47 -11.19
N THR A 74 1.27 17.27 -11.17
CA THR A 74 0.65 16.10 -10.52
C THR A 74 1.06 14.79 -11.22
N LEU A 75 1.09 14.75 -12.56
CA LEU A 75 1.56 13.58 -13.30
C LEU A 75 3.05 13.30 -13.05
N SER A 76 3.89 14.34 -13.02
CA SER A 76 5.31 14.22 -12.65
C SER A 76 5.48 13.70 -11.22
N GLY A 77 4.69 14.18 -10.27
CA GLY A 77 4.67 13.69 -8.89
C GLY A 77 4.28 12.22 -8.78
N VAL A 78 3.22 11.79 -9.48
CA VAL A 78 2.77 10.39 -9.48
C VAL A 78 3.79 9.47 -10.14
N THR A 79 4.39 9.89 -11.25
CA THR A 79 5.41 9.08 -11.96
C THR A 79 6.68 8.94 -11.15
N THR A 80 7.18 10.03 -10.55
CA THR A 80 8.35 9.98 -9.66
C THR A 80 8.10 9.10 -8.44
N LEU A 81 6.94 9.22 -7.79
CA LEU A 81 6.53 8.33 -6.68
C LEU A 81 6.46 6.87 -7.12
N GLY A 82 5.87 6.59 -8.29
CA GLY A 82 5.81 5.24 -8.87
C GLY A 82 7.19 4.64 -9.11
N LEU A 83 8.14 5.42 -9.64
CA LEU A 83 9.52 5.00 -9.83
C LEU A 83 10.23 4.73 -8.50
N LEU A 84 10.01 5.55 -7.46
CA LEU A 84 10.57 5.30 -6.13
C LEU A 84 10.03 4.00 -5.51
N ILE A 85 8.73 3.74 -5.65
CA ILE A 85 8.10 2.50 -5.18
C ILE A 85 8.66 1.29 -5.93
N LEU A 86 8.79 1.38 -7.26
CA LEU A 86 9.29 0.28 -8.10
C LEU A 86 10.77 -0.01 -7.84
N THR A 87 11.61 1.02 -7.81
CA THR A 87 13.04 0.88 -7.49
C THR A 87 13.23 0.27 -6.10
N ARG A 88 12.43 0.70 -5.11
CA ARG A 88 12.45 0.12 -3.77
C ARG A 88 11.96 -1.34 -3.75
N HIS A 89 10.90 -1.66 -4.48
CA HIS A 89 10.41 -3.02 -4.62
C HIS A 89 11.51 -3.93 -5.19
N ILE A 90 12.15 -3.53 -6.29
CA ILE A 90 13.26 -4.26 -6.91
C ILE A 90 14.45 -4.37 -5.96
N TYR A 91 14.80 -3.31 -5.24
CA TYR A 91 15.87 -3.35 -4.23
C TYR A 91 15.60 -4.40 -3.15
N ILE A 92 14.39 -4.44 -2.60
CA ILE A 92 13.99 -5.42 -1.59
C ILE A 92 14.07 -6.84 -2.17
N LEU A 93 13.62 -7.05 -3.41
CA LEU A 93 13.70 -8.36 -4.06
C LEU A 93 15.15 -8.80 -4.29
N ARG A 94 16.03 -7.91 -4.76
CA ARG A 94 17.45 -8.21 -5.03
C ARG A 94 18.26 -8.47 -3.76
N ARG A 95 17.95 -7.79 -2.65
CA ARG A 95 18.60 -8.00 -1.35
C ARG A 95 18.22 -9.32 -0.68
N ARG A 96 17.15 -9.97 -1.12
CA ARG A 96 16.77 -11.28 -0.56
C ARG A 96 17.79 -12.31 -1.04
N LYS A 97 18.58 -12.81 -0.11
CA LYS A 97 19.37 -14.01 -0.35
C LYS A 97 18.37 -15.18 -0.37
N PRO A 98 18.19 -15.88 -1.51
CA PRO A 98 17.33 -17.05 -1.52
C PRO A 98 17.89 -18.05 -0.50
N ILE A 99 17.04 -18.46 0.45
CA ILE A 99 17.41 -19.53 1.37
C ILE A 99 17.52 -20.80 0.52
N GLY A 100 18.74 -21.29 0.33
CA GLY A 100 19.00 -22.49 -0.44
C GLY A 100 18.27 -23.71 0.17
N PRO A 101 17.88 -24.69 -0.66
CA PRO A 101 17.22 -25.91 -0.19
C PRO A 101 18.01 -26.64 0.90
N GLU A 102 19.35 -26.59 0.84
CA GLU A 102 20.24 -27.18 1.84
C GLU A 102 20.07 -26.61 3.25
N ALA A 103 19.77 -25.32 3.38
CA ALA A 103 19.53 -24.68 4.67
C ALA A 103 18.19 -25.14 5.29
N VAL A 104 17.20 -25.46 4.45
CA VAL A 104 15.91 -26.01 4.87
C VAL A 104 16.06 -27.47 5.33
N MET A 105 17.02 -28.21 4.75
CA MET A 105 17.28 -29.62 5.07
C MET A 105 18.19 -29.83 6.31
N LYS A 106 18.79 -28.77 6.87
CA LYS A 106 19.56 -28.88 8.12
C LYS A 106 18.63 -29.26 9.28
N LYS A 107 18.83 -30.48 9.83
CA LYS A 107 17.99 -31.10 10.87
C LYS A 107 17.96 -30.34 12.21
N SER A 108 18.98 -29.55 12.52
CA SER A 108 19.02 -28.78 13.78
C SER A 108 18.78 -27.31 13.51
N ALA A 109 17.62 -26.80 13.96
CA ALA A 109 17.37 -25.37 13.94
C ALA A 109 18.45 -24.64 14.76
N PRO A 110 18.83 -23.40 14.41
CA PRO A 110 19.81 -22.63 15.16
C PRO A 110 19.37 -22.42 16.61
N ASP A 111 20.33 -22.29 17.52
CA ASP A 111 20.04 -21.84 18.88
C ASP A 111 19.80 -20.33 18.87
N LEU A 112 18.60 -19.93 19.32
CA LEU A 112 18.15 -18.55 19.35
C LEU A 112 18.01 -18.02 20.78
N SER A 113 18.49 -18.77 21.78
CA SER A 113 18.44 -18.43 23.21
C SER A 113 19.14 -17.10 23.53
N HIS A 114 20.23 -16.80 22.83
CA HIS A 114 21.05 -15.60 23.00
C HIS A 114 20.42 -14.32 22.44
N LEU A 115 19.40 -14.43 21.59
CA LEU A 115 18.81 -13.26 20.94
C LEU A 115 17.89 -12.49 21.91
N PRO A 116 17.90 -11.15 21.86
CA PRO A 116 17.11 -10.31 22.77
C PRO A 116 15.60 -10.43 22.53
N ALA A 117 15.20 -10.74 21.29
CA ALA A 117 13.81 -10.92 20.91
C ALA A 117 13.70 -11.90 19.73
N VAL A 118 12.74 -12.81 19.81
CA VAL A 118 12.38 -13.70 18.69
C VAL A 118 10.87 -13.65 18.57
N SER A 119 10.33 -13.14 17.47
CA SER A 119 8.88 -13.00 17.29
C SER A 119 8.43 -13.68 16.01
N TYR A 120 7.54 -14.66 16.16
CA TYR A 120 6.88 -15.38 15.08
C TYR A 120 5.44 -14.92 15.00
N LEU A 121 4.96 -14.74 13.77
CA LEU A 121 3.55 -14.54 13.48
C LEU A 121 3.07 -15.71 12.64
N TYR A 122 2.05 -16.41 13.11
CA TYR A 122 1.43 -17.54 12.42
C TYR A 122 0.05 -17.12 11.92
N VAL A 123 -0.19 -17.28 10.63
CA VAL A 123 -1.53 -17.08 10.06
C VAL A 123 -2.23 -18.42 10.04
N MET A 124 -3.24 -18.58 10.89
CA MET A 124 -4.07 -19.77 10.94
C MET A 124 -5.10 -19.68 9.81
N GLY A 125 -5.06 -20.63 8.88
CA GLY A 125 -6.08 -20.78 7.83
C GLY A 125 -7.14 -21.79 8.27
N SER A 126 -8.39 -21.63 7.85
CA SER A 126 -9.49 -22.53 8.24
C SER A 126 -9.36 -23.96 7.70
N GLY A 127 -9.84 -24.94 8.47
CA GLY A 127 -9.91 -26.35 8.06
C GLY A 127 -8.56 -27.04 8.02
N GLY A 128 -8.26 -27.79 6.94
CA GLY A 128 -7.01 -28.56 6.80
C GLY A 128 -5.73 -27.72 6.85
N HIS A 129 -5.79 -26.45 6.45
CA HIS A 129 -4.67 -25.52 6.60
C HIS A 129 -4.31 -25.29 8.08
N THR A 130 -5.31 -25.22 8.97
CA THR A 130 -5.10 -25.10 10.42
C THR A 130 -4.25 -26.24 10.95
N SER A 131 -4.58 -27.47 10.56
CA SER A 131 -3.94 -28.68 11.06
C SER A 131 -2.47 -28.74 10.62
N GLU A 132 -2.20 -28.43 9.35
CA GLU A 132 -0.84 -28.35 8.82
C GLU A 132 0.00 -27.28 9.53
N MET A 133 -0.58 -26.10 9.75
CA MET A 133 0.10 -25.01 10.46
C MET A 133 0.39 -25.42 11.91
N GLY A 134 -0.58 -26.04 12.57
CA GLY A 134 -0.40 -26.55 13.93
C GLY A 134 0.68 -27.63 14.01
N ALA A 135 0.76 -28.55 13.04
CA ALA A 135 1.83 -29.53 12.96
C ALA A 135 3.20 -28.85 12.77
N LEU A 136 3.29 -27.85 11.88
CA LEU A 136 4.51 -27.07 11.68
C LEU A 136 4.97 -26.38 12.97
N ILE A 137 4.07 -25.72 13.69
CA ILE A 137 4.40 -25.01 14.92
C ILE A 137 4.87 -26.00 15.99
N LYS A 138 4.18 -27.14 16.16
CA LYS A 138 4.57 -28.17 17.13
C LYS A 138 5.91 -28.82 16.80
N LEU A 139 6.23 -29.01 15.52
CA LEU A 139 7.53 -29.54 15.06
C LEU A 139 8.68 -28.53 15.20
N SER A 140 8.40 -27.24 15.01
CA SER A 140 9.39 -26.16 15.08
C SER A 140 9.57 -25.56 16.48
N PHE A 141 8.73 -25.94 17.44
CA PHE A 141 8.78 -25.42 18.79
C PHE A 141 10.12 -25.75 19.48
N LYS A 142 10.78 -24.71 19.99
CA LYS A 142 11.95 -24.79 20.84
C LYS A 142 11.76 -23.91 22.07
N VAL A 143 12.32 -24.33 23.19
CA VAL A 143 12.23 -23.59 24.45
C VAL A 143 13.06 -22.31 24.35
N ASN A 144 12.41 -21.16 24.49
CA ASN A 144 13.07 -19.85 24.48
C ASN A 144 12.23 -18.78 25.21
N LYS A 145 12.78 -18.22 26.30
CA LYS A 145 12.14 -17.19 27.12
C LYS A 145 11.93 -15.87 26.36
N ASN A 146 12.77 -15.55 25.37
CA ASN A 146 12.68 -14.34 24.56
C ASN A 146 11.82 -14.53 23.31
N GLN A 147 11.12 -15.67 23.19
CA GLN A 147 10.22 -15.95 22.09
C GLN A 147 8.82 -15.42 22.35
N HIS A 148 8.22 -14.85 21.30
CA HIS A 148 6.81 -14.47 21.26
C HIS A 148 6.15 -15.04 20.01
N ARG A 149 4.93 -15.59 20.16
CA ARG A 149 4.13 -16.16 19.07
C ARG A 149 2.81 -15.42 18.96
N ARG A 150 2.59 -14.77 17.82
CA ARG A 150 1.31 -14.12 17.49
C ARG A 150 0.51 -14.98 16.54
N TYR A 151 -0.73 -15.27 16.88
CA TYR A 151 -1.64 -16.04 16.04
C TYR A 151 -2.66 -15.11 15.39
N ILE A 152 -2.65 -15.00 14.06
CA ILE A 152 -3.73 -14.35 13.30
C ILE A 152 -4.78 -15.42 13.00
N ILE A 153 -5.99 -15.20 13.50
CA ILE A 153 -7.14 -16.11 13.31
C ILE A 153 -8.28 -15.32 12.65
N THR A 154 -8.97 -15.93 11.70
CA THR A 154 -10.13 -15.28 11.08
C THR A 154 -11.37 -15.40 11.96
N HIS A 155 -12.20 -14.36 11.99
CA HIS A 155 -13.45 -14.33 12.73
C HIS A 155 -14.37 -15.53 12.39
N GLY A 156 -14.84 -16.24 13.41
CA GLY A 156 -15.73 -17.40 13.27
C GLY A 156 -15.03 -18.74 13.00
N ASP A 157 -13.69 -18.80 13.11
CA ASP A 157 -12.93 -20.05 12.96
C ASP A 157 -12.58 -20.66 14.33
N GLU A 158 -13.54 -21.34 14.94
CA GLU A 158 -13.37 -22.00 16.24
C GLU A 158 -12.34 -23.13 16.20
N ASN A 159 -12.18 -23.80 15.06
CA ASN A 159 -11.18 -24.85 14.89
C ASN A 159 -9.76 -24.29 15.03
N SER A 160 -9.50 -23.12 14.44
CA SER A 160 -8.23 -22.41 14.62
C SER A 160 -7.96 -22.00 16.06
N ILE A 161 -8.99 -21.54 16.79
CA ILE A 161 -8.88 -21.16 18.20
C ILE A 161 -8.55 -22.38 19.07
N ASN A 162 -9.23 -23.51 18.84
CA ASN A 162 -8.98 -24.73 19.59
C ASN A 162 -7.57 -25.28 19.30
N GLN A 163 -7.13 -25.24 18.04
CA GLN A 163 -5.79 -25.65 17.66
C GLN A 163 -4.71 -24.79 18.32
N GLU A 164 -4.90 -23.47 18.42
CA GLU A 164 -4.00 -22.56 19.14
C GLU A 164 -3.87 -22.97 20.61
N LYS A 165 -5.01 -23.19 21.29
CA LYS A 165 -5.03 -23.65 22.69
C LYS A 165 -4.27 -24.96 22.88
N ASP A 166 -4.42 -25.91 21.96
CA ASP A 166 -3.70 -27.19 21.99
C ASP A 166 -2.18 -26.99 21.84
N ILE A 167 -1.75 -26.10 20.96
CA ILE A 167 -0.34 -25.79 20.75
C ILE A 167 0.26 -25.18 22.01
N GLU A 168 -0.39 -24.16 22.57
CA GLU A 168 0.12 -23.47 23.76
C GLU A 168 0.03 -24.36 25.02
N THR A 169 -0.95 -25.27 25.09
CA THR A 169 -1.01 -26.30 26.15
C THR A 169 0.19 -27.24 26.07
N VAL A 170 0.57 -27.67 24.87
CA VAL A 170 1.78 -28.51 24.67
C VAL A 170 3.05 -27.74 25.02
N ALA A 171 3.12 -26.46 24.65
CA ALA A 171 4.24 -25.59 24.99
C ALA A 171 4.37 -25.41 26.52
N HIS A 172 3.26 -25.11 27.20
CA HIS A 172 3.21 -24.94 28.66
C HIS A 172 3.57 -26.24 29.40
N LYS A 173 3.04 -27.39 28.98
CA LYS A 173 3.40 -28.70 29.57
C LYS A 173 4.88 -29.04 29.41
N SER A 174 5.50 -28.57 28.32
CA SER A 174 6.92 -28.79 28.08
C SER A 174 7.80 -27.84 28.89
N CYS A 175 7.26 -26.70 29.33
CA CYS A 175 7.98 -25.64 30.03
C CYS A 175 7.12 -25.02 31.15
N PRO A 176 6.93 -25.71 32.29
CA PRO A 176 6.11 -25.21 33.39
C PRO A 176 6.63 -23.89 33.98
N ASP A 177 7.95 -23.67 33.92
CA ASP A 177 8.63 -22.50 34.50
C ASP A 177 8.44 -21.20 33.70
N GLY A 178 7.56 -21.20 32.68
CA GLY A 178 7.35 -20.04 31.80
C GLY A 178 8.51 -19.77 30.82
N SER A 179 9.46 -20.70 30.69
CA SER A 179 10.59 -20.61 29.75
C SER A 179 10.19 -20.82 28.29
N GLY A 180 8.94 -21.22 28.03
CA GLY A 180 8.38 -21.45 26.69
C GLY A 180 7.99 -20.18 25.90
N GLY A 181 8.21 -18.99 26.47
CA GLY A 181 7.89 -17.71 25.83
C GLY A 181 6.43 -17.27 26.02
N THR A 182 6.03 -16.23 25.28
CA THR A 182 4.70 -15.58 25.40
C THR A 182 3.89 -15.75 24.12
N HIS A 183 2.57 -15.64 24.19
CA HIS A 183 1.70 -15.72 23.00
C HIS A 183 0.57 -14.70 23.03
N ASP A 184 0.07 -14.31 21.86
CA ASP A 184 -1.15 -13.52 21.73
C ASP A 184 -1.95 -13.92 20.48
N THR A 185 -3.24 -13.62 20.53
CA THR A 185 -4.19 -13.92 19.46
C THR A 185 -4.73 -12.62 18.89
N PHE A 186 -4.76 -12.50 17.57
CA PHE A 186 -5.35 -11.36 16.87
C PHE A 186 -6.43 -11.87 15.92
N ILE A 187 -7.68 -11.53 16.24
CA ILE A 187 -8.84 -11.93 15.43
C ILE A 187 -9.00 -10.89 14.31
N VAL A 188 -8.97 -11.36 13.06
CA VAL A 188 -9.13 -10.52 11.86
C VAL A 188 -10.36 -10.93 11.07
N THR A 189 -10.92 -9.99 10.34
CA THR A 189 -11.92 -10.25 9.32
C THR A 189 -11.34 -11.12 8.21
N ARG A 190 -12.16 -12.04 7.69
CA ARG A 190 -11.76 -12.91 6.58
C ARG A 190 -11.70 -12.10 5.29
N ALA A 191 -10.60 -12.19 4.54
CA ALA A 191 -10.42 -11.42 3.31
C ALA A 191 -11.54 -11.66 2.28
N ARG A 192 -11.97 -12.93 2.13
CA ARG A 192 -13.12 -13.32 1.29
C ARG A 192 -13.87 -14.49 1.92
N ARG A 193 -15.20 -14.37 2.03
CA ARG A 193 -16.09 -15.47 2.41
C ARG A 193 -16.40 -16.36 1.21
N VAL A 194 -16.72 -17.63 1.46
CA VAL A 194 -17.17 -18.55 0.41
C VAL A 194 -18.50 -18.02 -0.16
N HIS A 195 -18.70 -18.07 -1.47
CA HIS A 195 -19.85 -17.50 -2.20
C HIS A 195 -19.97 -15.96 -2.19
N GLN A 196 -18.97 -15.24 -1.68
CA GLN A 196 -18.96 -13.78 -1.74
C GLN A 196 -18.63 -13.28 -3.17
N SER A 197 -19.38 -12.27 -3.62
CA SER A 197 -19.15 -11.58 -4.89
C SER A 197 -17.78 -10.90 -4.92
N TYR A 198 -17.17 -10.80 -6.10
CA TYR A 198 -15.83 -10.22 -6.25
C TYR A 198 -15.77 -8.75 -5.79
N LEU A 199 -16.80 -7.95 -6.09
CA LEU A 199 -16.84 -6.54 -5.68
C LEU A 199 -16.89 -6.37 -4.16
N SER A 200 -17.79 -7.09 -3.48
CA SER A 200 -17.85 -7.02 -2.02
C SER A 200 -16.61 -7.59 -1.36
N SER A 201 -15.91 -8.52 -2.02
CA SER A 201 -14.66 -9.09 -1.51
C SER A 201 -13.51 -8.10 -1.44
N VAL A 202 -13.52 -7.03 -2.26
CA VAL A 202 -12.53 -5.94 -2.18
C VAL A 202 -12.66 -5.22 -0.84
N TYR A 203 -13.88 -4.86 -0.45
CA TYR A 203 -14.12 -4.17 0.82
C TYR A 203 -13.70 -5.02 2.03
N SER A 204 -14.07 -6.30 2.06
CA SER A 204 -13.64 -7.20 3.15
C SER A 204 -12.12 -7.42 3.15
N SER A 205 -11.48 -7.43 1.99
CA SER A 205 -10.01 -7.53 1.89
C SER A 205 -9.31 -6.27 2.40
N LEU A 206 -9.85 -5.07 2.13
CA LEU A 206 -9.30 -3.81 2.65
C LEU A 206 -9.42 -3.74 4.18
N ARG A 207 -10.59 -4.07 4.73
CA ARG A 207 -10.79 -4.13 6.18
C ARG A 207 -9.85 -5.14 6.84
N CYS A 208 -9.71 -6.32 6.24
CA CYS A 208 -8.73 -7.33 6.65
C CYS A 208 -7.31 -6.75 6.66
N GLY A 209 -6.92 -6.01 5.61
CA GLY A 209 -5.62 -5.35 5.52
C GLY A 209 -5.36 -4.32 6.62
N LEU A 210 -6.37 -3.52 6.99
CA LEU A 210 -6.27 -2.54 8.09
C LEU A 210 -6.10 -3.21 9.46
N GLU A 211 -6.86 -4.27 9.72
CA GLU A 211 -6.73 -5.05 10.96
C GLU A 211 -5.38 -5.77 11.03
N ILE A 212 -4.90 -6.29 9.89
CA ILE A 212 -3.55 -6.88 9.76
C ILE A 212 -2.46 -5.82 9.98
N LEU A 213 -2.64 -4.59 9.51
CA LEU A 213 -1.68 -3.51 9.74
C LEU A 213 -1.49 -3.28 11.25
N ALA A 214 -2.58 -3.26 12.02
CA ALA A 214 -2.50 -3.22 13.47
C ALA A 214 -1.78 -4.46 14.04
N ALA A 215 -2.14 -5.66 13.58
CA ALA A 215 -1.51 -6.91 14.01
C ALA A 215 0.00 -7.00 13.68
N LEU A 216 0.49 -6.31 12.65
CA LEU A 216 1.91 -6.30 12.27
C LEU A 216 2.73 -5.21 12.97
N THR A 217 2.08 -4.19 13.54
CA THR A 217 2.75 -3.01 14.10
C THR A 217 2.57 -2.85 15.61
N MET A 218 1.65 -3.61 16.22
CA MET A 218 1.34 -3.53 17.64
C MET A 218 2.32 -4.35 18.49
N ILE A 219 2.88 -3.71 19.52
CA ILE A 219 3.70 -4.40 20.53
C ILE A 219 2.79 -5.36 21.33
N PRO A 220 3.17 -6.63 21.50
CA PRO A 220 2.39 -7.58 22.29
C PRO A 220 2.18 -7.10 23.73
N ALA A 221 0.94 -7.12 24.21
CA ALA A 221 0.58 -6.63 25.55
C ALA A 221 1.38 -7.34 26.66
N GLN A 222 1.59 -8.66 26.53
CA GLN A 222 2.38 -9.46 27.50
C GLN A 222 3.88 -9.10 27.56
N ARG A 223 4.36 -8.32 26.58
CA ARG A 223 5.74 -7.83 26.48
C ARG A 223 5.83 -6.31 26.68
N ALA A 224 4.70 -5.60 26.71
CA ALA A 224 4.68 -4.17 27.00
C ALA A 224 5.28 -3.91 28.40
N GLY A 225 6.14 -2.91 28.51
CA GLY A 225 6.83 -2.57 29.76
C GLY A 225 8.04 -3.45 30.13
N LYS A 226 8.36 -4.51 29.37
CA LYS A 226 9.57 -5.32 29.58
C LYS A 226 10.78 -4.73 28.83
N PRO A 227 12.02 -5.01 29.27
CA PRO A 227 13.21 -4.65 28.50
C PRO A 227 13.11 -5.27 27.09
N ASN A 228 13.51 -4.51 26.07
CA ASN A 228 13.42 -4.88 24.65
C ASN A 228 11.99 -4.99 24.07
N ALA A 229 10.95 -4.44 24.72
CA ALA A 229 9.59 -4.45 24.19
C ALA A 229 9.49 -3.91 22.74
N ALA A 230 10.25 -2.85 22.43
CA ALA A 230 10.30 -2.26 21.09
C ALA A 230 10.79 -3.25 20.01
N ALA A 231 11.65 -4.22 20.37
CA ALA A 231 12.14 -5.25 19.46
C ALA A 231 11.05 -6.28 19.07
N PHE A 232 9.90 -6.28 19.75
CA PHE A 232 8.73 -7.09 19.42
C PHE A 232 7.67 -6.34 18.59
N LYS A 233 7.89 -5.05 18.26
CA LYS A 233 6.93 -4.23 17.50
C LYS A 233 6.59 -4.86 16.15
N PHE A 234 7.61 -5.33 15.43
CA PHE A 234 7.45 -6.03 14.16
C PHE A 234 7.84 -7.50 14.33
N PRO A 235 7.00 -8.46 13.91
CA PRO A 235 7.38 -9.86 13.91
C PRO A 235 8.60 -10.07 13.01
N HIS A 236 9.50 -10.95 13.44
CA HIS A 236 10.69 -11.27 12.66
C HIS A 236 10.31 -12.13 11.46
N VAL A 237 9.47 -13.14 11.71
CA VAL A 237 9.05 -14.12 10.73
C VAL A 237 7.53 -14.25 10.74
N ILE A 238 6.95 -14.18 9.55
CA ILE A 238 5.54 -14.44 9.28
C ILE A 238 5.46 -15.77 8.56
N VAL A 239 4.73 -16.72 9.12
CA VAL A 239 4.51 -18.04 8.52
C VAL A 239 3.05 -18.17 8.14
N THR A 240 2.80 -18.50 6.88
CA THR A 240 1.44 -18.70 6.39
C THR A 240 1.39 -19.85 5.39
N ASN A 241 0.37 -20.68 5.52
CA ASN A 241 -0.01 -21.70 4.55
C ASN A 241 -1.43 -21.46 3.99
N GLY A 242 -2.05 -20.35 4.40
CA GLY A 242 -3.49 -20.16 4.33
C GLY A 242 -3.95 -19.44 3.06
N PRO A 243 -5.24 -19.58 2.71
CA PRO A 243 -5.85 -18.86 1.59
C PRO A 243 -5.95 -17.35 1.88
N GLY A 244 -6.28 -16.54 0.86
CA GLY A 244 -6.78 -15.16 0.94
C GLY A 244 -6.12 -14.25 1.98
N THR A 245 -6.58 -14.33 3.24
CA THR A 245 -6.00 -13.63 4.40
C THR A 245 -4.47 -13.78 4.49
N GLY A 246 -3.93 -14.98 4.29
CA GLY A 246 -2.48 -15.21 4.32
C GLY A 246 -1.72 -14.39 3.26
N PHE A 247 -2.32 -14.25 2.08
CA PHE A 247 -1.79 -13.38 1.03
C PHE A 247 -1.83 -11.91 1.43
N ILE A 248 -2.95 -11.44 2.01
CA ILE A 248 -3.08 -10.05 2.49
C ILE A 248 -2.04 -9.74 3.58
N VAL A 249 -1.78 -10.67 4.51
CA VAL A 249 -0.72 -10.49 5.52
C VAL A 249 0.64 -10.28 4.86
N GLY A 250 1.00 -11.14 3.89
CA GLY A 250 2.25 -10.98 3.15
C GLY A 250 2.32 -9.69 2.35
N LEU A 251 1.19 -9.27 1.75
CA LEU A 251 1.10 -8.03 0.97
C LEU A 251 1.29 -6.80 1.86
N VAL A 252 0.58 -6.69 2.98
CA VAL A 252 0.72 -5.57 3.93
C VAL A 252 2.13 -5.52 4.50
N ALA A 253 2.70 -6.67 4.87
CA ALA A 253 4.08 -6.76 5.33
C ALA A 253 5.09 -6.27 4.28
N HIS A 254 4.86 -6.56 3.00
CA HIS A 254 5.70 -6.08 1.91
C HIS A 254 5.52 -4.58 1.66
N ILE A 255 4.28 -4.06 1.69
CA ILE A 255 3.97 -2.63 1.56
C ILE A 255 4.69 -1.85 2.66
N LEU A 256 4.66 -2.32 3.91
CA LEU A 256 5.38 -1.67 5.02
C LEU A 256 6.90 -1.56 4.77
N LYS A 257 7.50 -2.58 4.15
CA LYS A 257 8.93 -2.56 3.79
C LYS A 257 9.22 -1.61 2.61
N VAL A 258 8.30 -1.53 1.65
CA VAL A 258 8.40 -0.62 0.50
C VAL A 258 8.27 0.84 0.94
N LEU A 259 7.37 1.14 1.88
CA LEU A 259 7.16 2.48 2.44
C LEU A 259 8.17 2.89 3.52
N TYR A 260 9.22 2.10 3.77
CA TYR A 260 10.21 2.34 4.83
C TYR A 260 9.64 2.40 6.26
N LEU A 261 8.41 1.92 6.47
CA LEU A 261 7.76 1.89 7.78
C LEU A 261 8.22 0.70 8.64
N ALA A 262 8.74 -0.36 8.01
CA ALA A 262 9.27 -1.53 8.69
C ALA A 262 10.75 -1.78 8.34
N PRO A 263 11.58 -2.20 9.33
CA PRO A 263 12.96 -2.61 9.08
C PRO A 263 13.08 -3.81 8.13
N GLN A 264 14.20 -3.92 7.41
CA GLN A 264 14.41 -4.97 6.39
C GLN A 264 14.71 -6.36 6.97
N ASP A 265 15.21 -6.41 8.19
CA ASP A 265 15.47 -7.63 8.97
C ASP A 265 14.18 -8.23 9.54
N ARG A 266 13.06 -7.49 9.48
CA ARG A 266 11.75 -7.91 9.99
C ARG A 266 10.77 -8.27 8.88
N LEU A 267 9.64 -8.83 9.29
CA LEU A 267 8.54 -9.21 8.40
C LEU A 267 9.01 -10.16 7.29
N LYS A 268 9.85 -11.15 7.64
CA LYS A 268 10.28 -12.20 6.72
C LYS A 268 9.13 -13.15 6.45
N ILE A 269 8.75 -13.32 5.19
CA ILE A 269 7.55 -14.07 4.82
C ILE A 269 7.94 -15.49 4.43
N VAL A 270 7.50 -16.46 5.22
CA VAL A 270 7.59 -17.90 4.91
C VAL A 270 6.21 -18.38 4.45
N PHE A 271 6.14 -18.80 3.19
CA PHE A 271 4.95 -19.44 2.65
C PHE A 271 5.17 -20.95 2.55
N VAL A 272 4.21 -21.71 3.09
CA VAL A 272 4.18 -23.17 3.02
C VAL A 272 2.96 -23.58 2.20
N GLU A 273 3.18 -24.12 1.01
CA GLU A 273 2.06 -24.64 0.21
C GLU A 273 1.47 -25.90 0.86
N THR A 274 0.14 -26.03 0.81
CA THR A 274 -0.57 -27.14 1.46
C THR A 274 -0.27 -28.48 0.80
N TRP A 275 -0.32 -29.57 1.59
CA TRP A 275 -0.15 -30.93 1.06
C TRP A 275 -1.25 -31.31 0.07
N ALA A 276 -2.44 -30.71 0.19
CA ALA A 276 -3.54 -30.93 -0.74
C ALA A 276 -3.21 -30.49 -2.19
N ARG A 277 -2.12 -29.73 -2.40
CA ARG A 277 -1.64 -29.32 -3.72
C ARG A 277 -0.44 -30.17 -4.13
N THR A 278 -0.68 -31.11 -5.04
CA THR A 278 0.35 -32.05 -5.52
C THR A 278 0.91 -31.70 -6.90
N HIS A 279 0.08 -31.20 -7.82
CA HIS A 279 0.49 -30.95 -9.21
C HIS A 279 0.56 -29.47 -9.59
N SER A 280 -0.18 -28.60 -8.90
CA SER A 280 -0.19 -27.16 -9.19
C SER A 280 -0.34 -26.32 -7.92
N LEU A 281 0.22 -25.12 -7.96
CA LEU A 281 0.11 -24.13 -6.89
C LEU A 281 -1.34 -23.70 -6.67
N GLY A 282 -1.71 -23.48 -5.41
CA GLY A 282 -2.95 -22.79 -5.07
C GLY A 282 -2.93 -21.35 -5.57
N LEU A 283 -4.09 -20.67 -5.59
CA LEU A 283 -4.15 -19.27 -6.03
C LEU A 283 -3.21 -18.37 -5.22
N THR A 284 -3.21 -18.52 -3.90
CA THR A 284 -2.28 -17.80 -3.01
C THR A 284 -0.81 -18.13 -3.33
N GLY A 285 -0.49 -19.40 -3.56
CA GLY A 285 0.85 -19.82 -3.97
C GLY A 285 1.27 -19.20 -5.31
N LYS A 286 0.38 -19.16 -6.31
CA LYS A 286 0.62 -18.50 -7.61
C LYS A 286 0.89 -17.00 -7.44
N LEU A 287 0.09 -16.32 -6.61
CA LEU A 287 0.29 -14.89 -6.34
C LEU A 287 1.65 -14.65 -5.66
N PHE A 288 1.97 -15.40 -4.61
CA PHE A 288 3.28 -15.28 -3.96
C PHE A 288 4.45 -15.60 -4.88
N TYR A 289 4.28 -16.58 -5.77
CA TYR A 289 5.27 -16.95 -6.76
C TYR A 289 5.50 -15.83 -7.77
N TRP A 290 4.42 -15.26 -8.33
CA TRP A 290 4.51 -14.20 -9.35
C TRP A 290 5.02 -12.87 -8.79
N LEU A 291 4.53 -12.46 -7.61
CA LEU A 291 4.97 -11.22 -6.96
C LEU A 291 6.39 -11.31 -6.35
N GLY A 292 6.91 -12.52 -6.11
CA GLY A 292 8.23 -12.73 -5.51
C GLY A 292 8.38 -12.20 -4.08
N ILE A 293 7.27 -11.89 -3.38
CA ILE A 293 7.30 -11.23 -2.06
C ILE A 293 7.58 -12.18 -0.89
N THR A 294 7.74 -13.48 -1.12
CA THR A 294 8.11 -14.47 -0.09
C THR A 294 9.63 -14.54 0.09
N ASP A 295 10.09 -14.60 1.35
CA ASP A 295 11.51 -14.78 1.68
C ASP A 295 11.90 -16.27 1.65
N LEU A 296 10.96 -17.14 2.04
CA LEU A 296 11.06 -18.59 1.88
C LEU A 296 9.74 -19.13 1.34
N PHE A 297 9.82 -19.86 0.23
CA PHE A 297 8.68 -20.57 -0.35
C PHE A 297 8.99 -22.05 -0.32
N VAL A 298 8.24 -22.82 0.45
CA VAL A 298 8.38 -24.29 0.55
C VAL A 298 7.10 -24.99 0.14
N VAL A 299 7.25 -26.21 -0.34
CA VAL A 299 6.16 -27.09 -0.74
C VAL A 299 6.25 -28.40 0.02
N GLN A 300 5.13 -29.10 0.18
CA GLN A 300 5.10 -30.39 0.87
C GLN A 300 5.12 -31.59 -0.10
N SER A 301 4.65 -31.41 -1.35
CA SER A 301 4.61 -32.46 -2.37
C SER A 301 5.91 -32.48 -3.20
N GLU A 302 6.45 -33.67 -3.43
CA GLU A 302 7.63 -33.86 -4.26
C GLU A 302 7.37 -33.51 -5.73
N THR A 303 6.22 -33.90 -6.27
CA THR A 303 5.83 -33.57 -7.65
C THR A 303 5.78 -32.06 -7.86
N LEU A 304 5.13 -31.33 -6.93
CA LEU A 304 5.07 -29.88 -6.99
C LEU A 304 6.44 -29.21 -6.84
N SER A 305 7.30 -29.77 -5.98
CA SER A 305 8.68 -29.31 -5.80
C SER A 305 9.46 -29.36 -7.11
N LYS A 306 9.36 -30.47 -7.85
CA LYS A 306 10.00 -30.64 -9.16
C LYS A 306 9.45 -29.67 -10.20
N THR A 307 8.14 -29.42 -10.20
CA THR A 307 7.51 -28.49 -11.16
C THR A 307 7.86 -27.02 -10.90
N VAL A 308 7.87 -26.58 -9.63
CA VAL A 308 8.03 -25.16 -9.26
C VAL A 308 9.48 -24.81 -8.89
N GLY A 309 10.35 -25.81 -8.70
CA GLY A 309 11.74 -25.61 -8.29
C GLY A 309 11.88 -25.07 -6.87
N LYS A 310 10.99 -25.45 -5.95
CA LYS A 310 10.99 -25.01 -4.54
C LYS A 310 11.35 -26.15 -3.59
N PRO A 311 11.98 -25.87 -2.43
CA PRO A 311 12.35 -26.92 -1.47
C PRO A 311 11.13 -27.70 -0.98
N ASN A 312 11.30 -29.02 -0.88
CA ASN A 312 10.30 -29.93 -0.34
C ASN A 312 10.55 -30.16 1.16
N ILE A 313 9.53 -29.93 2.00
CA ILE A 313 9.58 -30.19 3.45
C ILE A 313 8.84 -31.48 3.86
N GLY A 314 8.23 -32.18 2.90
CA GLY A 314 7.42 -33.37 3.14
C GLY A 314 6.08 -33.08 3.82
N ASN A 315 5.32 -34.12 4.11
CA ASN A 315 4.02 -34.00 4.74
C ASN A 315 4.16 -33.71 6.25
N LEU A 316 3.77 -32.50 6.66
CA LEU A 316 3.88 -32.03 8.04
C LEU A 316 3.03 -32.85 9.01
N ASN A 317 1.79 -33.16 8.62
CA ASN A 317 0.86 -33.93 9.46
C ASN A 317 1.36 -35.36 9.68
N ALA A 318 1.87 -36.01 8.62
CA ALA A 318 2.47 -37.34 8.72
C ALA A 318 3.69 -37.33 9.64
N THR A 319 4.60 -36.37 9.46
CA THR A 319 5.80 -36.20 10.28
C THR A 319 5.46 -36.00 11.75
N TRP A 320 4.48 -35.15 12.05
CA TRP A 320 4.01 -34.93 13.41
C TRP A 320 3.37 -36.19 14.01
N SER A 321 2.58 -36.94 13.24
CA SER A 321 1.96 -38.19 13.69
C SER A 321 3.01 -39.25 14.07
N GLU A 322 4.10 -39.33 13.31
CA GLU A 322 5.21 -40.24 13.58
C GLU A 322 5.99 -39.82 14.82
N ALA A 323 6.31 -38.52 14.94
CA ALA A 323 6.98 -37.98 16.11
C ALA A 323 6.17 -38.24 17.40
N SER A 324 4.86 -38.03 17.34
CA SER A 324 3.93 -38.29 18.45
C SER A 324 3.89 -39.77 18.83
N ARG A 325 3.78 -40.67 17.84
CA ARG A 325 3.82 -42.13 18.07
C ARG A 325 5.14 -42.59 18.67
N ARG A 326 6.27 -42.04 18.22
CA ARG A 326 7.60 -42.33 18.77
C ARG A 326 7.70 -41.91 20.24
N LYS A 327 7.22 -40.70 20.58
CA LYS A 327 7.20 -40.20 21.97
C LYS A 327 6.32 -41.06 22.89
N LEU A 328 5.15 -41.49 22.41
CA LEU A 328 4.27 -42.40 23.18
C LEU A 328 4.92 -43.78 23.39
N ARG A 329 5.59 -44.33 22.37
CA ARG A 329 6.32 -45.60 22.49
C ARG A 329 7.48 -45.49 23.48
N SER A 330 8.22 -44.38 23.50
CA SER A 330 9.31 -44.19 24.45
C SER A 330 8.79 -44.07 25.88
N MET A 331 7.69 -43.34 26.11
CA MET A 331 7.05 -43.23 27.43
C MET A 331 6.54 -44.58 27.96
N ARG A 332 5.95 -45.42 27.10
CA ARG A 332 5.53 -46.78 27.49
C ARG A 332 6.72 -47.66 27.86
N LYS A 333 7.85 -47.54 27.14
CA LYS A 333 9.08 -48.29 27.45
C LYS A 333 9.72 -47.86 28.77
N THR A 334 9.76 -46.56 29.08
CA THR A 334 10.27 -46.09 30.37
C THR A 334 9.38 -46.54 31.53
N LYS A 335 8.05 -46.46 31.37
CA LYS A 335 7.11 -46.92 32.40
C LYS A 335 7.21 -48.43 32.65
N GLY A 336 7.28 -49.24 31.60
CA GLY A 336 7.47 -50.70 31.75
C GLY A 336 8.81 -51.10 32.37
N LYS A 337 9.86 -50.28 32.24
CA LYS A 337 11.15 -50.50 32.92
C LYS A 337 11.12 -50.13 34.40
N THR A 338 10.43 -49.06 34.78
CA THR A 338 10.25 -48.70 36.20
C THR A 338 9.40 -49.74 36.93
N ASP A 339 8.42 -50.34 36.25
CA ASP A 339 7.56 -51.37 36.85
C ASP A 339 8.26 -52.73 37.01
N THR A 340 9.33 -53.00 36.23
CA THR A 340 10.13 -54.24 36.33
C THR A 340 11.37 -54.15 37.22
N GLN A 341 11.80 -52.93 37.60
CA GLN A 341 12.90 -52.71 38.55
C GLN A 341 12.43 -52.44 39.99
N GLY A 342 11.11 -52.36 40.22
CA GLY A 342 10.49 -52.16 41.53
C GLY A 342 9.86 -53.43 42.14
N CYS A 343 10.18 -54.61 41.61
CA CYS A 343 9.81 -55.92 42.18
C CYS A 343 11.06 -56.65 42.65
#